data_AF-A0A2V8E3I4-F1
#
_entry.id   AF-A0A2V8E3I4-F1
#
_cell.length_a   1.000
_cell.length_b   1.000
_cell.length_c   1.000
_cell.angle_alpha   90.00
_cell.angle_beta   90.00
_cell.angle_gamma   90.00
#
_symmetry.space_group_name_H-M   'P 1'
#
loop_
_entity.id
_entity.type
_entity.pdbx_description
1 polymer ?
#
loop_
_entity_poly.entity_id
_entity_poly.type
_entity_poly.pdbx_seq_one_letter_code
_entity_poly.pdbx_strand_id
1 'polypeptide(L)'
;MDPIGFALDNFDAVGRWRAVAESGSAIDPSGVLPDGRTFNGVVGLRNALLGRPELFVGTVTENLLTYSLGRSLEYYDASAVRAITRAAAREDYRFSSLILGIVKSTPFQMRARIE
;
A
#
# COMPACT_ATOMS: atom_id res chain seq x y z
N MET A 1 -11.36 10.40 -13.39
CA MET A 1 -10.16 9.55 -13.54
C MET A 1 -9.29 9.81 -12.31
N ASP A 2 -8.80 8.76 -11.65
CA ASP A 2 -7.95 8.91 -10.46
C ASP A 2 -6.57 9.44 -10.89
N PRO A 3 -6.11 10.61 -10.41
CA PRO A 3 -4.82 11.19 -10.79
C PRO A 3 -3.63 10.26 -10.56
N ILE A 4 -3.72 9.34 -9.58
CA ILE A 4 -2.66 8.36 -9.28
C ILE A 4 -2.49 7.35 -10.42
N GLY A 5 -3.57 7.04 -11.15
CA GLY A 5 -3.55 6.08 -12.25
C GLY A 5 -2.60 6.47 -13.39
N PHE A 6 -2.44 7.77 -13.65
CA PHE A 6 -1.55 8.28 -14.71
C PHE A 6 -0.09 7.87 -14.52
N ALA A 7 0.35 7.60 -13.28
CA ALA A 7 1.69 7.12 -13.00
C ALA A 7 2.03 5.82 -13.77
N LEU A 8 1.01 5.05 -14.16
CA LEU A 8 1.14 3.76 -14.83
C LEU A 8 0.82 3.83 -16.33
N ASP A 9 0.47 4.98 -16.89
CA ASP A 9 0.05 5.11 -18.30
C ASP A 9 1.14 4.73 -19.31
N ASN A 10 2.40 4.80 -18.91
CA ASN A 10 3.52 4.30 -19.71
C ASN A 10 3.54 2.78 -19.84
N PHE A 11 2.74 2.02 -19.10
CA PHE A 11 2.63 0.58 -19.25
C PHE A 11 1.39 0.25 -20.09
N ASP A 12 1.57 -0.60 -21.10
CA ASP A 12 0.45 -1.20 -21.81
C ASP A 12 -0.20 -2.33 -20.99
N ALA A 13 -1.26 -2.94 -21.52
CA ALA A 13 -2.01 -4.00 -20.84
C ALA A 13 -1.18 -5.25 -20.50
N VAL A 14 -0.01 -5.45 -21.15
CA VAL A 14 0.92 -6.55 -20.87
C VAL A 14 2.15 -6.10 -20.07
N GLY A 15 2.18 -4.85 -19.62
CA GLY A 15 3.26 -4.29 -18.81
C GLY A 15 4.48 -3.83 -19.59
N ARG A 16 4.39 -3.64 -20.92
CA ARG A 16 5.48 -3.08 -21.72
C ARG A 16 5.50 -1.56 -21.59
N TRP A 17 6.70 -1.00 -21.46
CA TRP A 17 6.91 0.45 -21.48
C TRP A 17 6.64 1.08 -22.85
N ARG A 18 5.96 2.24 -22.86
CA ARG A 18 5.66 3.06 -24.03
C ARG A 18 5.80 4.55 -23.70
N ALA A 19 6.29 5.32 -24.66
CA ALA A 19 6.41 6.79 -24.57
C ALA A 19 5.29 7.54 -25.32
N VAL A 20 4.59 6.84 -26.21
CA VAL A 20 3.56 7.38 -27.10
C VAL A 20 2.30 6.53 -26.98
N ALA A 21 1.15 7.17 -26.91
CA ALA A 21 -0.15 6.52 -26.86
C ALA A 21 -0.53 5.93 -28.23
N GLU A 22 -1.56 5.07 -28.27
CA GLU A 22 -2.09 4.53 -29.53
C GLU A 22 -2.62 5.63 -30.46
N SER A 23 -3.05 6.76 -29.88
CA SER A 23 -3.44 7.98 -30.60
C SER A 23 -2.27 8.74 -31.24
N GLY A 24 -1.02 8.35 -30.98
CA GLY A 24 0.18 9.04 -31.47
C GLY A 24 0.64 10.23 -30.60
N SER A 25 -0.06 10.56 -29.52
CA SER A 25 0.36 11.62 -28.59
C SER A 25 1.41 11.14 -27.59
N ALA A 26 2.31 12.02 -27.17
CA ALA A 26 3.21 11.74 -26.05
C ALA A 26 2.41 11.46 -24.77
N ILE A 27 2.87 10.48 -23.99
CA ILE A 27 2.25 10.12 -22.71
C ILE A 27 2.77 11.08 -21.63
N ASP A 28 1.84 11.70 -20.90
CA ASP A 28 2.13 12.47 -19.69
C ASP A 28 1.70 11.65 -18.47
N PRO A 29 2.64 10.99 -17.77
CA PRO A 29 2.34 10.19 -16.61
C PRO A 29 2.41 11.01 -15.30
N SER A 30 2.30 12.34 -15.39
CA SER A 30 2.33 13.21 -14.22
C SER A 30 0.98 13.28 -13.50
N GLY A 31 1.03 13.57 -12.21
CA GLY A 31 -0.17 13.68 -11.38
C GLY A 31 0.08 14.44 -10.08
N VAL A 32 -1.01 14.66 -9.34
CA VAL A 32 -1.03 15.39 -8.07
C VAL A 32 -1.69 14.52 -7.01
N LEU A 33 -1.02 14.35 -5.86
CA LEU A 33 -1.58 13.68 -4.69
C LEU A 33 -2.59 14.57 -3.95
N PRO A 34 -3.48 14.00 -3.12
CA PRO A 34 -4.46 14.79 -2.35
C PRO A 34 -3.85 15.86 -1.42
N ASP A 35 -2.57 15.72 -1.07
CA ASP A 35 -1.81 16.69 -0.29
C ASP A 35 -1.08 17.76 -1.13
N GLY A 36 -1.32 17.78 -2.45
CA GLY A 36 -0.76 18.76 -3.39
C GLY A 36 0.62 18.41 -3.95
N ARG A 37 1.27 17.33 -3.49
CA ARG A 37 2.56 16.90 -4.05
C ARG A 37 2.39 16.39 -5.46
N THR A 38 3.26 16.83 -6.37
CA THR A 38 3.30 16.33 -7.74
C THR A 38 4.19 15.10 -7.85
N PHE A 39 3.92 14.26 -8.84
CA PHE A 39 4.79 13.16 -9.21
C PHE A 39 4.82 13.01 -10.74
N ASN A 40 5.83 12.30 -11.24
CA ASN A 40 5.96 11.93 -12.65
C ASN A 40 6.28 10.42 -12.74
N GLY A 41 5.35 9.68 -13.36
CA GLY A 41 5.49 8.25 -13.56
C GLY A 41 5.52 7.43 -12.27
N VAL A 42 5.66 6.11 -12.44
CA VAL A 42 5.64 5.14 -11.34
C VAL A 42 6.75 5.38 -10.31
N VAL A 43 7.93 5.84 -10.75
CA VAL A 43 9.05 6.13 -9.84
C VAL A 43 8.76 7.38 -9.01
N GLY A 44 8.21 8.42 -9.61
CA GLY A 44 7.78 9.62 -8.89
C GLY A 44 6.69 9.29 -7.86
N LEU A 45 5.69 8.50 -8.26
CA LEU A 45 4.62 8.06 -7.36
C LEU A 45 5.18 7.25 -6.18
N ARG A 46 6.08 6.30 -6.45
CA ARG A 46 6.77 5.53 -5.40
C ARG A 46 7.46 6.45 -4.40
N ASN A 47 8.24 7.41 -4.88
CA ASN A 47 8.95 8.35 -3.99
C ASN A 47 7.99 9.20 -3.17
N ALA A 48 6.87 9.63 -3.77
CA ALA A 48 5.85 10.37 -3.06
C ALA A 48 5.17 9.53 -1.95
N LEU A 49 4.88 8.25 -2.21
CA LEU A 49 4.38 7.31 -1.20
C LEU A 49 5.40 7.07 -0.08
N LEU A 50 6.69 6.94 -0.42
CA LEU A 50 7.77 6.78 0.56
C LEU A 50 8.00 8.02 1.43
N GLY A 51 7.47 9.19 1.05
CA GLY A 51 7.44 10.37 1.92
C GLY A 51 6.47 10.24 3.11
N ARG A 52 5.56 9.26 3.09
CA ARG A 52 4.62 8.92 4.17
C ARG A 52 4.50 7.39 4.31
N PRO A 53 5.60 6.72 4.69
CA PRO A 53 5.70 5.26 4.64
C PRO A 53 4.66 4.57 5.53
N GLU A 54 4.19 5.23 6.58
CA GLU A 54 3.15 4.73 7.48
C GLU A 54 1.82 4.44 6.79
N LEU A 55 1.48 5.19 5.73
CA LEU A 55 0.25 4.96 4.96
C LEU A 55 0.37 3.67 4.16
N PHE A 56 1.47 3.52 3.41
CA PHE A 56 1.73 2.32 2.62
C PHE A 56 1.83 1.07 3.51
N VAL A 57 2.62 1.15 4.60
CA VAL A 57 2.81 0.02 5.51
C VAL A 57 1.54 -0.29 6.29
N GLY A 58 0.71 0.72 6.61
CA GLY A 58 -0.63 0.53 7.17
C GLY A 58 -1.49 -0.35 6.27
N THR A 59 -1.63 0.00 4.98
CA THR A 59 -2.39 -0.80 4.01
C THR A 59 -1.81 -2.21 3.82
N VAL A 60 -0.49 -2.35 3.77
CA VAL A 60 0.15 -3.68 3.70
C VAL A 60 -0.19 -4.51 4.95
N THR A 61 -0.17 -3.90 6.13
CA THR A 61 -0.52 -4.57 7.39
C THR A 61 -1.97 -5.01 7.41
N GLU A 62 -2.90 -4.18 6.92
CA GLU A 62 -4.32 -4.51 6.80
C GLU A 62 -4.54 -5.73 5.91
N ASN A 63 -3.90 -5.75 4.74
CA ASN A 63 -3.99 -6.86 3.80
C ASN A 63 -3.39 -8.13 4.40
N LEU A 64 -2.19 -8.07 4.98
CA LEU A 64 -1.54 -9.22 5.61
C LEU A 64 -2.37 -9.78 6.77
N LEU A 65 -2.95 -8.91 7.60
CA LEU A 65 -3.82 -9.33 8.70
C LEU A 65 -5.11 -9.97 8.17
N THR A 66 -5.73 -9.41 7.12
CA THR A 66 -6.89 -10.00 6.43
C THR A 66 -6.61 -11.44 5.99
N TYR A 67 -5.49 -11.65 5.30
CA TYR A 67 -5.05 -12.99 4.89
C TYR A 67 -4.79 -13.91 6.09
N SER A 68 -4.17 -13.38 7.15
CA SER A 68 -3.83 -14.15 8.35
C SER A 68 -5.07 -14.59 9.15
N LEU A 69 -6.12 -13.77 9.17
CA LEU A 69 -7.37 -14.07 9.87
C LEU A 69 -8.35 -14.88 9.00
N GLY A 70 -8.22 -14.83 7.67
CA GLY A 70 -9.15 -15.46 6.74
C GLY A 70 -10.52 -14.77 6.70
N ARG A 71 -10.59 -13.50 7.11
CA ARG A 71 -11.78 -12.64 7.07
C ARG A 71 -11.36 -11.19 6.82
N SER A 72 -12.29 -10.38 6.32
CA SER A 72 -12.13 -8.93 6.30
C SER A 72 -11.89 -8.39 7.71
N LEU A 73 -11.12 -7.30 7.81
CA LEU A 73 -10.94 -6.58 9.07
C LEU A 73 -12.20 -5.82 9.45
N GLU A 74 -12.46 -5.77 10.76
CA GLU A 74 -13.55 -5.02 11.36
C GLU A 74 -13.00 -3.77 12.05
N TYR A 75 -13.89 -2.85 12.45
CA TYR A 75 -13.48 -1.57 13.08
C TYR A 75 -12.59 -1.77 14.32
N TYR A 76 -12.77 -2.86 15.06
CA TYR A 76 -11.98 -3.17 16.26
C TYR A 76 -10.55 -3.66 15.94
N ASP A 77 -10.30 -4.20 14.75
CA ASP A 77 -8.97 -4.63 14.31
C ASP A 77 -8.04 -3.44 13.99
N ALA A 78 -8.60 -2.25 13.74
CA ALA A 78 -7.83 -1.04 13.41
C ALA A 78 -6.82 -0.67 14.51
N SER A 79 -7.11 -1.02 15.77
CA SER A 79 -6.18 -0.84 16.89
C SER A 79 -4.92 -1.71 16.76
N ALA A 80 -5.08 -2.96 16.33
CA ALA A 80 -4.00 -3.91 16.11
C ALA A 80 -3.13 -3.48 14.92
N VAL A 81 -3.75 -3.09 13.79
CA VAL A 81 -3.04 -2.55 12.62
C VAL A 81 -2.15 -1.38 13.03
N ARG A 82 -2.71 -0.36 13.71
CA ARG A 82 -1.93 0.80 14.17
C ARG A 82 -0.80 0.42 15.13
N ALA A 83 -1.03 -0.55 16.02
CA ALA A 83 0.00 -1.01 16.94
C ALA A 83 1.16 -1.71 16.21
N ILE A 84 0.85 -2.57 15.24
CA ILE A 84 1.82 -3.29 14.41
C ILE A 84 2.63 -2.30 13.56
N THR A 85 1.97 -1.39 12.85
CA THR A 85 2.64 -0.38 12.01
C THR A 85 3.59 0.51 12.82
N ARG A 86 3.17 0.96 14.02
CA ARG A 86 4.05 1.74 14.91
C ARG A 86 5.20 0.92 15.47
N ALA A 87 5.00 -0.37 15.72
CA ALA A 87 6.08 -1.24 16.17
C ALA A 87 7.11 -1.47 15.06
N ALA A 88 6.65 -1.72 13.84
CA ALA A 88 7.47 -1.90 12.66
C ALA A 88 8.27 -0.64 12.30
N ALA A 89 7.74 0.56 12.55
CA ALA A 89 8.46 1.81 12.33
C ALA A 89 9.79 1.89 13.12
N ARG A 90 9.89 1.23 14.28
CA ARG A 90 11.14 1.16 15.07
C ARG A 90 12.18 0.20 14.48
N GLU A 91 11.74 -0.64 13.54
CA GLU A 91 12.53 -1.68 12.86
C GLU A 91 12.62 -1.37 11.36
N ASP A 92 12.61 -0.09 10.97
CA ASP A 92 12.65 0.40 9.58
C ASP A 92 11.60 -0.24 8.66
N TYR A 93 10.43 -0.55 9.20
CA TYR A 93 9.33 -1.21 8.49
C TYR A 93 9.72 -2.54 7.83
N ARG A 94 10.69 -3.26 8.41
CA ARG A 94 11.09 -4.59 7.92
C ARG A 94 9.88 -5.50 7.79
N PHE A 95 9.79 -6.21 6.68
CA PHE A 95 8.68 -7.15 6.44
C PHE A 95 8.54 -8.18 7.58
N SER A 96 9.65 -8.70 8.10
CA SER A 96 9.66 -9.61 9.26
C SER A 96 9.05 -9.00 10.52
N SER A 97 9.20 -7.69 10.75
CA SER A 97 8.61 -6.99 11.90
C SER A 97 7.07 -6.93 11.79
N LEU A 98 6.53 -6.78 10.57
CA LEU A 98 5.09 -6.83 10.33
C LEU A 98 4.53 -8.22 10.61
N ILE A 99 5.17 -9.26 10.08
CA ILE A 99 4.76 -10.65 10.31
C ILE A 99 4.79 -10.99 11.80
N LEU A 100 5.88 -10.62 12.50
CA LEU A 100 5.98 -10.86 13.93
C LEU A 100 4.92 -10.08 14.73
N GLY A 101 4.65 -8.82 14.33
CA GLY A 101 3.59 -8.01 14.91
C GLY A 101 2.21 -8.65 14.75
N ILE A 102 1.91 -9.17 13.57
CA ILE A 102 0.66 -9.90 13.29
C ILE A 102 0.55 -11.15 14.17
N VAL A 103 1.57 -12.00 14.18
CA VAL A 103 1.57 -13.26 14.95
C VAL A 103 1.42 -13.02 16.47
N LYS A 104 1.92 -11.88 16.97
CA LYS A 104 1.79 -11.48 18.38
C LYS A 104 0.51 -10.69 18.69
N SER A 105 -0.30 -10.37 17.69
CA SER A 105 -1.49 -9.54 17.87
C SER A 105 -2.66 -10.32 18.48
N THR A 106 -3.49 -9.64 19.26
CA THR A 106 -4.70 -10.23 19.85
C THR A 106 -5.64 -10.84 18.80
N PRO A 107 -5.94 -10.19 17.65
CA PRO A 107 -6.80 -10.79 16.62
C PRO A 107 -6.28 -12.13 16.09
N PHE A 108 -4.96 -12.28 16.00
CA PHE A 108 -4.34 -13.52 15.52
C PHE A 108 -4.31 -14.61 16.61
N GLN A 109 -3.87 -14.25 17.83
CA GLN A 109 -3.69 -15.22 18.91
C GLN A 109 -5.01 -15.71 19.52
N MET A 110 -6.01 -14.84 19.59
CA MET A 110 -7.32 -15.13 20.19
C MET A 110 -8.38 -15.37 19.11
N ARG A 111 -7.98 -15.95 17.97
CA ARG A 111 -8.89 -16.30 16.89
C ARG A 111 -9.91 -17.32 17.41
N ALA A 112 -11.10 -16.86 17.75
CA ALA A 112 -12.22 -17.75 18.03
C ALA A 112 -12.56 -18.52 16.75
N ARG A 113 -12.59 -19.85 16.86
CA ARG A 113 -13.17 -20.70 15.81
C ARG A 113 -14.66 -20.43 15.85
N ILE A 114 -15.21 -19.86 14.78
CA ILE A 114 -16.66 -19.90 14.59
C ILE A 114 -16.94 -21.34 14.16
N GLU A 115 -17.49 -22.14 15.09
CA GLU A 115 -18.11 -23.43 14.77
C GLU A 115 -19.44 -23.22 14.06
#